data_AF-A0A7W1YNF8-F1
#
_entry.id   AF-A0A7W1YNF8-F1
#
_cell.length_a   1.000
_cell.length_b   1.000
_cell.length_c   1.000
_cell.angle_alpha   90.00
_cell.angle_beta   90.00
_cell.angle_gamma   90.00
#
_symmetry.space_group_name_H-M   'P 1'
#
loop_
_entity.id
_entity.type
_entity.pdbx_description
1 polymer ?
#
loop_
_entity_poly.entity_id
_entity_poly.type
_entity_poly.pdbx_seq_one_letter_code
_entity_poly.pdbx_strand_id
1 'polypeptide(L)'
;MYNRPSQDSHTCFAIIRHPRMLQVLVLPSSGGWELPSVALPGLEGDSWWREATAINAAFGALLGWTVTTQYCAGVDTFTPGTGSLFVLEVHDLAPALPVGGRWVDRVELEALHLALPAHRSVLQAGFAEVTQGLDVTGRLAWTRPGWFATAATWIEEQLHGCGLAPVGPVEQVRTWHWSCILRVPTTEGAIYLKAAPPMYTYEPVLTQNLAEGYSERLPPVLAVEPQRACFLAHWVTNSS
;
A
#
# COMPACT_ATOMS: atom_id res chain seq x y z
N MET A 1 -9.52 15.18 20.44
CA MET A 1 -10.12 14.08 19.66
C MET A 1 -11.54 14.48 19.33
N TYR A 2 -11.82 14.88 18.08
CA TYR A 2 -13.18 15.11 17.64
C TYR A 2 -13.78 13.76 17.29
N ASN A 3 -14.77 13.31 18.05
CA ASN A 3 -15.49 12.08 17.80
C ASN A 3 -16.44 12.32 16.60
N ARG A 4 -15.96 12.07 15.37
CA ARG A 4 -16.81 12.07 14.19
C ARG A 4 -17.67 10.80 14.22
N PRO A 5 -18.98 10.88 13.93
CA PRO A 5 -19.77 9.67 13.76
C PRO A 5 -19.17 8.81 12.65
N SER A 6 -19.10 7.50 12.87
CA SER A 6 -18.69 6.52 11.87
C SER A 6 -19.50 6.73 10.60
N GLN A 7 -18.84 6.98 9.47
CA GLN A 7 -19.49 6.89 8.16
C GLN A 7 -19.83 5.42 7.91
N ASP A 8 -21.05 5.14 7.46
CA ASP A 8 -21.50 3.77 7.16
C ASP A 8 -20.64 3.11 6.05
N SER A 9 -20.02 3.93 5.20
CA SER A 9 -19.06 3.49 4.20
C SER A 9 -18.10 4.60 3.78
N HIS A 10 -16.90 4.21 3.34
CA HIS A 10 -15.91 5.10 2.74
C HIS A 10 -15.77 4.80 1.25
N THR A 11 -16.02 5.80 0.40
CA THR A 11 -15.74 5.67 -1.03
C THR A 11 -14.26 5.87 -1.30
N CYS A 12 -13.64 4.87 -1.92
CA CYS A 12 -12.23 4.84 -2.23
C CYS A 12 -12.02 4.72 -3.74
N PHE A 13 -11.01 5.42 -4.26
CA PHE A 13 -10.64 5.45 -5.67
C PHE A 13 -9.19 5.01 -5.83
N ALA A 14 -8.90 4.21 -6.86
CA ALA A 14 -7.54 3.74 -7.16
C ALA A 14 -6.94 4.46 -8.36
N ILE A 15 -5.79 5.11 -8.14
CA ILE A 15 -4.88 5.53 -9.21
C ILE A 15 -3.97 4.34 -9.52
N ILE A 16 -4.27 3.65 -10.61
CA ILE A 16 -3.48 2.52 -11.10
C ILE A 16 -2.66 3.00 -12.28
N ARG A 17 -1.34 2.88 -12.18
CA ARG A 17 -0.40 3.29 -13.23
C ARG A 17 -0.10 2.10 -14.14
N HIS A 18 -0.04 2.34 -15.45
CA HIS A 18 0.44 1.30 -16.36
C HIS A 18 1.91 0.98 -16.03
N PRO A 19 2.32 -0.30 -15.96
CA PRO A 19 3.64 -0.69 -15.46
C PRO A 19 4.81 -0.22 -16.35
N ARG A 20 4.54 0.13 -17.61
CA ARG A 20 5.58 0.51 -18.60
C ARG A 20 5.33 1.83 -19.32
N MET A 21 4.13 2.38 -19.19
CA MET A 21 3.69 3.54 -19.95
C MET A 21 3.16 4.57 -18.97
N LEU A 22 3.32 5.85 -19.28
CA LEU A 22 2.83 6.91 -18.41
C LEU A 22 1.33 7.11 -18.64
N GLN A 23 0.55 6.16 -18.13
CA GLN A 23 -0.90 6.10 -18.28
C GLN A 23 -1.56 5.68 -16.97
N VAL A 24 -2.83 6.03 -16.80
CA VAL A 24 -3.67 5.62 -15.67
C VAL A 24 -4.91 4.88 -16.16
N LEU A 25 -5.37 3.89 -15.38
CA LEU A 25 -6.60 3.16 -15.69
C LEU A 25 -7.81 4.02 -15.33
N VAL A 26 -8.77 4.12 -16.25
CA VAL A 26 -10.10 4.65 -16.00
C VAL A 26 -11.16 3.64 -16.43
N LEU A 27 -12.30 3.66 -15.75
CA LEU A 27 -13.48 2.85 -16.02
C LEU A 27 -14.65 3.75 -16.45
N PRO A 28 -15.56 3.26 -17.30
CA PRO A 28 -16.75 4.02 -17.67
C PRO A 28 -17.72 4.10 -16.49
N SER A 29 -18.39 5.23 -16.33
CA SER A 29 -19.49 5.42 -15.38
C SER A 29 -20.62 6.27 -15.98
N SER A 30 -21.75 6.39 -15.29
CA SER A 30 -22.88 7.21 -15.76
C SER A 30 -22.53 8.69 -15.92
N GLY A 31 -21.49 9.16 -15.22
CA GLY A 31 -20.97 10.53 -15.28
C GLY A 31 -19.77 10.71 -16.22
N GLY A 32 -19.47 9.74 -17.10
CA GLY A 32 -18.30 9.79 -17.98
C GLY A 32 -17.27 8.73 -17.62
N TRP A 33 -16.08 9.16 -17.22
CA TRP A 33 -14.98 8.27 -16.83
C TRP A 33 -14.59 8.48 -15.37
N GLU A 34 -14.24 7.42 -14.67
CA GLU A 34 -13.78 7.48 -13.29
C GLU A 34 -12.57 6.59 -13.05
N LEU A 35 -11.85 6.87 -11.97
CA LEU A 35 -10.90 5.91 -11.42
C LEU A 35 -11.68 4.70 -10.87
N PRO A 36 -11.13 3.47 -10.95
CA PRO A 36 -11.72 2.32 -10.28
C PRO A 36 -12.10 2.67 -8.84
N SER A 37 -13.33 2.35 -8.45
CA SER A 37 -13.91 2.79 -7.18
C SER A 37 -14.51 1.63 -6.39
N VAL A 38 -14.36 1.66 -5.08
CA VAL A 38 -14.95 0.69 -4.14
C VAL A 38 -15.54 1.41 -2.94
N ALA A 39 -16.63 0.87 -2.39
CA ALA A 39 -17.14 1.28 -1.09
C ALA A 39 -16.59 0.32 -0.03
N LEU A 40 -15.78 0.84 0.89
CA LEU A 40 -15.35 0.07 2.06
C LEU A 40 -16.39 0.25 3.17
N PRO A 41 -16.75 -0.82 3.91
CA PRO A 41 -17.60 -0.69 5.09
C PRO A 41 -16.94 0.26 6.10
N GLY A 42 -17.73 0.88 6.99
CA GLY A 42 -17.26 1.83 8.01
C GLY A 42 -16.18 1.26 8.93
N LEU A 43 -14.93 1.30 8.45
CA LEU A 43 -13.74 0.87 9.19
C LEU A 43 -13.56 1.82 10.38
N GLU A 44 -13.29 1.25 11.55
CA GLU A 44 -13.24 2.02 12.78
C GLU A 44 -12.02 2.96 12.85
N GLY A 45 -12.25 4.17 13.35
CA GLY A 45 -11.22 5.15 13.72
C GLY A 45 -10.67 6.00 12.57
N ASP A 46 -10.02 7.11 12.93
CA ASP A 46 -9.52 8.13 11.98
C ASP A 46 -8.30 7.68 11.13
N SER A 47 -7.83 6.45 11.35
CA SER A 47 -6.60 5.91 10.76
C SER A 47 -6.84 4.72 9.85
N TRP A 48 -8.09 4.39 9.53
CA TRP A 48 -8.44 3.23 8.69
C TRP A 48 -7.73 3.20 7.33
N TRP A 49 -7.44 4.37 6.76
CA TRP A 49 -6.80 4.55 5.44
C TRP A 49 -5.40 3.94 5.36
N ARG A 50 -4.83 3.56 6.51
CA ARG A 50 -3.52 2.91 6.61
C ARG A 50 -3.59 1.38 6.56
N GLU A 51 -4.79 0.81 6.75
CA GLU A 51 -5.04 -0.64 6.80
C GLU A 51 -5.14 -1.20 5.38
N ALA A 52 -3.97 -1.56 4.82
CA ALA A 52 -3.82 -1.92 3.41
C ALA A 52 -4.56 -3.20 3.03
N THR A 53 -4.74 -4.15 3.96
CA THR A 53 -5.39 -5.44 3.68
C THR A 53 -6.80 -5.26 3.11
N ALA A 54 -7.63 -4.43 3.75
CA ALA A 54 -9.02 -4.22 3.29
C ALA A 54 -9.06 -3.48 1.94
N ILE A 55 -8.18 -2.50 1.75
CA ILE A 55 -8.07 -1.73 0.51
C ILE A 55 -7.65 -2.64 -0.64
N ASN A 56 -6.58 -3.41 -0.46
CA ASN A 56 -6.04 -4.32 -1.47
C ASN A 56 -7.05 -5.41 -1.83
N ALA A 57 -7.73 -5.99 -0.84
CA ALA A 57 -8.76 -7.00 -1.07
C ALA A 57 -9.94 -6.45 -1.88
N ALA A 58 -10.43 -5.24 -1.55
CA ALA A 58 -11.55 -4.64 -2.26
C ALA A 58 -11.21 -4.33 -3.73
N PHE A 59 -10.05 -3.71 -3.99
CA PHE A 59 -9.63 -3.43 -5.35
C PHE A 59 -9.26 -4.69 -6.13
N GLY A 60 -8.65 -5.68 -5.48
CA GLY A 60 -8.36 -6.95 -6.12
C GLY A 60 -9.63 -7.69 -6.54
N ALA A 61 -10.67 -7.67 -5.71
CA ALA A 61 -11.98 -8.22 -6.07
C ALA A 61 -12.65 -7.46 -7.23
N LEU A 62 -12.55 -6.13 -7.26
CA LEU A 62 -13.09 -5.31 -8.36
C LEU A 62 -12.38 -5.59 -9.70
N LEU A 63 -11.05 -5.69 -9.67
CA LEU A 63 -10.22 -5.69 -10.88
C LEU A 63 -9.86 -7.09 -11.36
N GLY A 64 -9.94 -8.10 -10.49
CA GLY A 64 -9.41 -9.43 -10.75
C GLY A 64 -7.88 -9.49 -10.76
N TRP A 65 -7.20 -8.55 -10.09
CA TRP A 65 -5.75 -8.46 -10.00
C TRP A 65 -5.27 -8.49 -8.55
N THR A 66 -4.07 -9.01 -8.33
CA THR A 66 -3.29 -8.82 -7.13
C THR A 66 -2.71 -7.41 -7.10
N VAL A 67 -3.08 -6.63 -6.09
CA VAL A 67 -2.65 -5.24 -5.93
C VAL A 67 -2.09 -4.97 -4.55
N THR A 68 -1.20 -3.99 -4.46
CA THR A 68 -0.74 -3.42 -3.18
C THR A 68 -0.86 -1.91 -3.18
N THR A 69 -1.13 -1.34 -2.01
CA THR A 69 -1.23 0.10 -1.81
C THR A 69 0.16 0.69 -1.62
N GLN A 70 0.59 1.58 -2.52
CA GLN A 70 1.84 2.31 -2.37
C GLN A 70 1.66 3.40 -1.31
N TYR A 71 0.68 4.28 -1.50
CA TYR A 71 0.34 5.35 -0.56
C TYR A 71 -1.08 5.87 -0.78
N CYS A 72 -1.61 6.56 0.23
CA CYS A 72 -2.82 7.35 0.12
C CYS A 72 -2.47 8.75 -0.39
N ALA A 73 -3.01 9.14 -1.56
CA ALA A 73 -2.80 10.44 -2.19
C ALA A 73 -3.74 11.53 -1.65
N GLY A 74 -4.84 11.14 -1.01
CA GLY A 74 -5.79 12.03 -0.36
C GLY A 74 -6.85 11.23 0.39
N VAL A 75 -7.29 11.72 1.55
CA VAL A 75 -8.37 11.08 2.32
C VAL A 75 -9.56 12.03 2.35
N ASP A 76 -10.75 11.53 2.03
CA ASP A 76 -12.00 12.31 2.02
C ASP A 76 -12.24 13.05 3.36
N THR A 77 -11.75 12.48 4.46
CA THR A 77 -11.77 13.09 5.80
C THR A 77 -11.24 14.52 5.81
N PHE A 78 -10.25 14.84 4.95
CA PHE A 78 -9.63 16.16 4.80
C PHE A 78 -10.25 17.00 3.67
N THR A 79 -10.85 16.37 2.66
CA THR A 79 -11.54 17.02 1.53
C THR A 79 -12.86 16.30 1.22
N PRO A 80 -13.96 16.63 1.95
CA PRO A 80 -15.21 15.90 1.83
C PRO A 80 -15.81 15.94 0.41
N GLY A 81 -16.33 14.81 -0.05
CA GLY A 81 -17.04 14.67 -1.33
C GLY A 81 -16.15 14.29 -2.52
N THR A 82 -14.85 14.04 -2.30
CA THR A 82 -13.93 13.57 -3.35
C THR A 82 -13.61 12.08 -3.27
N GLY A 83 -13.97 11.44 -2.15
CA GLY A 83 -13.52 10.11 -1.78
C GLY A 83 -12.03 10.08 -1.44
N SER A 84 -11.59 8.96 -0.89
CA SER A 84 -10.17 8.72 -0.58
C SER A 84 -9.45 8.16 -1.80
N LEU A 85 -8.32 8.74 -2.18
CA LEU A 85 -7.52 8.36 -3.35
C LEU A 85 -6.30 7.55 -2.91
N PHE A 86 -6.13 6.37 -3.50
CA PHE A 86 -5.00 5.47 -3.24
C PHE A 86 -4.21 5.24 -4.52
N VAL A 87 -2.88 5.27 -4.43
CA VAL A 87 -2.01 4.82 -5.52
C VAL A 87 -1.70 3.36 -5.31
N LEU A 88 -2.07 2.53 -6.29
CA LEU A 88 -1.90 1.08 -6.23
C LEU A 88 -0.88 0.61 -7.26
N GLU A 89 -0.18 -0.45 -6.88
CA GLU A 89 0.67 -1.24 -7.76
C GLU A 89 -0.02 -2.56 -8.09
N VAL A 90 0.07 -2.98 -9.35
CA VAL A 90 -0.49 -4.23 -9.87
C VAL A 90 0.64 -5.23 -10.09
N HIS A 91 0.49 -6.46 -9.60
CA HIS A 91 1.52 -7.49 -9.62
C HIS A 91 1.32 -8.54 -10.72
N ASP A 92 0.10 -8.68 -11.23
CA ASP A 92 -0.33 -9.74 -12.14
C ASP A 92 -1.30 -9.20 -13.21
N LEU A 93 -0.87 -8.13 -13.89
CA LEU A 93 -1.70 -7.45 -14.89
C LEU A 93 -2.20 -8.42 -15.96
N ALA A 94 -3.51 -8.69 -15.96
CA ALA A 94 -4.15 -9.53 -16.96
C ALA A 94 -4.11 -8.86 -18.35
N PRO A 95 -4.09 -9.63 -19.46
CA PRO A 95 -4.12 -9.08 -20.81
C PRO A 95 -5.38 -8.27 -21.12
N ALA A 96 -6.50 -8.63 -20.49
CA ALA A 96 -7.78 -7.94 -20.64
C ALA A 96 -8.00 -6.97 -19.48
N LEU A 97 -8.45 -5.76 -19.81
CA LEU A 97 -8.88 -4.78 -18.82
C LEU A 97 -10.27 -5.13 -18.26
N PRO A 98 -10.63 -4.58 -17.08
CA PRO A 98 -12.01 -4.58 -16.62
C PRO A 98 -12.96 -4.05 -17.71
N VAL A 99 -14.22 -4.48 -17.70
CA VAL A 99 -15.19 -4.20 -18.77
C VAL A 99 -15.26 -2.71 -19.09
N GLY A 100 -14.95 -2.35 -20.34
CA GLY A 100 -14.97 -0.97 -20.84
C GLY A 100 -13.82 -0.10 -20.34
N GLY A 101 -12.94 -0.63 -19.50
CA GLY A 101 -11.77 0.07 -18.97
C GLY A 101 -10.77 0.42 -20.07
N ARG A 102 -10.05 1.52 -19.86
CA ARG A 102 -8.99 1.96 -20.78
C ARG A 102 -7.85 2.64 -20.04
N TRP A 103 -6.67 2.54 -20.62
CA TRP A 103 -5.52 3.35 -20.22
C TRP A 103 -5.65 4.75 -20.84
N VAL A 104 -5.37 5.77 -20.04
CA VAL A 104 -5.43 7.18 -20.44
C VAL A 104 -4.08 7.83 -20.13
N ASP A 105 -3.48 8.45 -21.14
CA ASP A 105 -2.26 9.24 -20.97
C ASP A 105 -2.55 10.69 -20.52
N ARG A 106 -1.49 11.48 -20.35
CA ARG A 106 -1.59 12.89 -19.93
C ARG A 106 -2.41 13.75 -20.91
N VAL A 107 -2.25 13.55 -22.21
CA VAL A 107 -2.90 14.36 -23.25
C VAL A 107 -4.38 13.99 -23.35
N GLU A 108 -4.68 12.70 -23.39
CA GLU A 108 -6.06 12.20 -23.38
C GLU A 108 -6.80 12.63 -22.12
N LEU A 109 -6.11 12.69 -20.98
CA LEU A 109 -6.69 13.16 -19.72
C LEU A 109 -7.24 14.57 -19.90
N GLU A 110 -6.55 15.51 -20.58
CA GLU A 110 -6.96 16.92 -20.75
C GLU A 110 -8.39 17.07 -21.28
N ALA A 111 -8.78 16.24 -22.25
CA ALA A 111 -10.11 16.27 -22.85
C ALA A 111 -11.12 15.31 -22.18
N LEU A 112 -10.67 14.44 -21.27
CA LEU A 112 -11.52 13.40 -20.68
C LEU A 112 -12.61 13.97 -19.77
N HIS A 113 -13.88 13.63 -20.01
CA HIS A 113 -14.92 13.96 -19.04
C HIS A 113 -14.84 13.03 -17.82
N LEU A 114 -14.24 13.50 -16.73
CA LEU A 114 -14.17 12.78 -15.47
C LEU A 114 -15.46 12.99 -14.66
N ALA A 115 -16.06 11.90 -14.18
CA ALA A 115 -17.23 11.92 -13.32
C ALA A 115 -16.99 12.72 -12.03
N LEU A 116 -15.74 12.72 -11.55
CA LEU A 116 -15.26 13.58 -10.47
C LEU A 116 -14.18 14.53 -11.01
N PRO A 117 -14.53 15.76 -11.42
CA PRO A 117 -13.57 16.72 -11.98
C PRO A 117 -12.39 17.03 -11.06
N ALA A 118 -12.57 16.93 -9.73
CA ALA A 118 -11.53 17.16 -8.75
C ALA A 118 -10.36 16.16 -8.85
N HIS A 119 -10.57 14.95 -9.37
CA HIS A 119 -9.49 13.97 -9.55
C HIS A 119 -8.46 14.39 -10.60
N ARG A 120 -8.85 15.29 -11.52
CA ARG A 120 -7.98 15.78 -12.60
C ARG A 120 -6.67 16.37 -12.08
N SER A 121 -6.74 17.23 -11.06
CA SER A 121 -5.55 17.92 -10.54
C SER A 121 -4.56 16.94 -9.91
N VAL A 122 -5.06 15.92 -9.20
CA VAL A 122 -4.23 14.87 -8.60
C VAL A 122 -3.53 14.02 -9.68
N LEU A 123 -4.26 13.64 -10.73
CA LEU A 123 -3.70 12.88 -11.85
C LEU A 123 -2.67 13.69 -12.65
N GLN A 124 -2.96 14.98 -12.92
CA GLN A 124 -2.03 15.88 -13.59
C GLN A 124 -0.75 16.10 -12.78
N ALA A 125 -0.86 16.27 -11.46
CA ALA A 125 0.30 16.37 -10.56
C ALA A 125 1.14 15.08 -10.63
N GLY A 126 0.50 13.90 -10.55
CA GLY A 126 1.19 12.62 -10.67
C GLY A 126 1.92 12.43 -12.01
N PHE A 127 1.33 12.87 -13.13
CA PHE A 127 2.01 12.87 -14.42
C PHE A 127 3.19 13.86 -14.48
N ALA A 128 3.00 15.07 -13.95
CA ALA A 128 4.05 16.09 -13.91
C ALA A 128 5.28 15.61 -13.14
N GLU A 129 5.08 15.01 -11.95
CA GLU A 129 6.15 14.44 -11.12
C GLU A 129 7.05 13.48 -11.91
N VAL A 130 6.44 12.54 -12.64
CA VAL A 130 7.18 11.55 -13.42
C VAL A 130 7.90 12.22 -14.60
N THR A 131 7.23 13.09 -15.35
CA THR A 131 7.83 13.73 -16.53
C THR A 131 8.97 14.69 -16.20
N GLN A 132 8.92 15.34 -15.04
CA GLN A 132 9.93 16.29 -14.61
C GLN A 132 11.12 15.59 -13.95
N GLY A 133 11.10 14.26 -13.85
CA GLY A 133 12.12 13.51 -13.11
C GLY A 133 12.23 14.02 -11.68
N LEU A 134 11.11 14.49 -11.10
CA LEU A 134 11.05 14.80 -9.69
C LEU A 134 11.14 13.47 -8.96
N ASP A 135 12.38 13.02 -8.78
CA ASP A 135 12.71 12.10 -7.74
C ASP A 135 12.38 12.86 -6.47
N VAL A 136 11.18 12.59 -5.97
CA VAL A 136 10.86 12.81 -4.59
C VAL A 136 11.76 11.83 -3.85
N THR A 137 13.06 12.13 -3.78
CA THR A 137 14.15 11.34 -3.18
C THR A 137 13.82 11.02 -1.71
N GLY A 138 12.87 11.76 -1.12
CA GLY A 138 12.24 11.50 0.18
C GLY A 138 11.03 10.54 0.18
N ARG A 139 10.66 9.91 -0.94
CA ARG A 139 9.61 8.88 -0.98
C ARG A 139 10.10 7.64 -0.25
N LEU A 140 9.35 7.30 0.79
CA LEU A 140 9.51 6.12 1.61
C LEU A 140 9.61 4.88 0.72
N ALA A 141 10.48 3.93 1.09
CA ALA A 141 10.86 2.82 0.21
C ALA A 141 9.63 2.06 -0.33
N TRP A 142 8.63 1.81 0.53
CA TRP A 142 7.39 1.10 0.20
C TRP A 142 6.40 1.84 -0.70
N THR A 143 6.66 3.11 -1.02
CA THR A 143 5.85 3.88 -1.96
C THR A 143 6.37 3.76 -3.40
N ARG A 144 7.51 3.09 -3.59
CA ARG A 144 8.16 2.92 -4.89
C ARG A 144 7.66 1.66 -5.58
N PRO A 145 7.40 1.70 -6.90
CA PRO A 145 7.14 0.50 -7.69
C PRO A 145 8.24 -0.55 -7.50
N GLY A 146 7.85 -1.82 -7.38
CA GLY A 146 8.72 -2.98 -7.22
C GLY A 146 9.21 -3.23 -5.79
N TRP A 147 8.98 -2.31 -4.85
CA TRP A 147 9.44 -2.49 -3.47
C TRP A 147 8.79 -3.70 -2.80
N PHE A 148 7.48 -3.91 -2.99
CA PHE A 148 6.76 -5.02 -2.37
C PHE A 148 7.33 -6.38 -2.83
N ALA A 149 7.55 -6.56 -4.13
CA ALA A 149 8.15 -7.79 -4.67
C ALA A 149 9.56 -8.00 -4.11
N THR A 150 10.38 -6.94 -4.06
CA THR A 150 11.73 -7.00 -3.50
C THR A 150 11.71 -7.39 -2.01
N ALA A 151 10.79 -6.82 -1.23
CA ALA A 151 10.63 -7.13 0.18
C ALA A 151 10.11 -8.55 0.40
N ALA A 152 9.19 -9.03 -0.45
CA ALA A 152 8.66 -10.39 -0.40
C ALA A 152 9.76 -11.42 -0.66
N THR A 153 10.59 -11.22 -1.69
CA THR A 153 11.75 -12.10 -1.95
C THR A 153 12.72 -12.11 -0.76
N TRP A 154 13.03 -10.95 -0.18
CA TRP A 154 13.89 -10.90 1.00
C TRP A 154 13.27 -11.65 2.21
N ILE A 155 11.96 -11.51 2.45
CA ILE A 155 11.25 -12.27 3.48
C ILE A 155 11.44 -13.78 3.26
N GLU A 156 11.19 -14.27 2.05
CA GLU A 156 11.29 -15.69 1.71
C GLU A 156 12.72 -16.23 1.91
N GLU A 157 13.73 -15.47 1.51
CA GLU A 157 15.14 -15.81 1.73
C GLU A 157 15.49 -15.94 3.22
N GLN A 158 15.05 -14.99 4.05
CA GLN A 158 15.30 -15.04 5.49
C GLN A 158 14.56 -16.21 6.16
N LEU A 159 13.30 -16.46 5.79
CA LEU A 159 12.55 -17.60 6.32
C LEU A 159 13.23 -18.92 5.97
N HIS A 160 13.67 -19.09 4.73
CA HIS A 160 14.40 -20.28 4.30
C HIS A 160 15.69 -20.47 5.10
N GLY A 161 16.46 -19.39 5.32
CA GLY A 161 17.67 -19.41 6.15
C GLY A 161 17.41 -19.80 7.61
N CYS A 162 16.23 -19.50 8.14
CA CYS A 162 15.80 -19.89 9.49
C CYS A 162 15.09 -21.25 9.55
N GLY A 163 14.94 -21.97 8.44
CA GLY A 163 14.21 -23.25 8.38
C GLY A 163 12.69 -23.11 8.52
N LEU A 164 12.14 -21.90 8.36
CA LEU A 164 10.71 -21.62 8.40
C LEU A 164 10.10 -21.73 7.00
N ALA A 165 8.95 -22.38 6.90
CA ALA A 165 8.21 -22.53 5.64
C ALA A 165 6.98 -21.59 5.62
N PRO A 166 6.86 -20.70 4.61
CA PRO A 166 5.63 -19.98 4.35
C PRO A 166 4.48 -20.95 4.06
N VAL A 167 3.29 -20.68 4.60
CA VAL A 167 2.05 -21.44 4.31
C VAL A 167 1.03 -20.63 3.51
N GLY A 168 1.44 -19.46 3.03
CA GLY A 168 0.64 -18.53 2.25
C GLY A 168 1.48 -17.39 1.70
N PRO A 169 0.89 -16.50 0.89
CA PRO A 169 1.60 -15.38 0.29
C PRO A 169 1.99 -14.34 1.35
N VAL A 170 2.96 -13.50 1.00
CA VAL A 170 3.22 -12.26 1.74
C VAL A 170 2.04 -11.31 1.56
N GLU A 171 1.56 -10.74 2.65
CA GLU A 171 0.41 -9.83 2.70
C GLU A 171 0.85 -8.45 3.17
N GLN A 172 0.39 -7.40 2.49
CA GLN A 172 0.55 -6.04 2.98
C GLN A 172 -0.54 -5.74 4.02
N VAL A 173 -0.13 -5.57 5.28
CA VAL A 173 -1.04 -5.29 6.39
C VAL A 173 -1.31 -3.80 6.50
N ARG A 174 -0.23 -3.00 6.52
CA ARG A 174 -0.30 -1.55 6.73
C ARG A 174 0.69 -0.81 5.85
N THR A 175 0.31 0.39 5.44
CA THR A 175 1.19 1.33 4.73
C THR A 175 0.82 2.76 5.07
N TRP A 176 1.78 3.56 5.52
CA TRP A 176 1.61 5.00 5.74
C TRP A 176 2.97 5.72 5.76
N HIS A 177 2.98 6.99 6.19
CA HIS A 177 4.17 7.85 6.16
C HIS A 177 5.26 7.53 7.22
N TRP A 178 5.01 6.61 8.17
CA TRP A 178 5.98 6.20 9.20
C TRP A 178 6.35 4.73 9.14
N SER A 179 5.56 3.88 8.48
CA SER A 179 5.94 2.48 8.31
C SER A 179 5.13 1.78 7.24
N CYS A 180 5.70 0.68 6.76
CA CYS A 180 4.99 -0.38 6.05
C CYS A 180 5.15 -1.68 6.82
N ILE A 181 4.06 -2.43 6.96
CA ILE A 181 4.03 -3.72 7.66
C ILE A 181 3.57 -4.78 6.67
N LEU A 182 4.43 -5.78 6.46
CA LEU A 182 4.08 -6.99 5.73
C LEU A 182 3.96 -8.16 6.71
N ARG A 183 3.13 -9.14 6.34
CA ARG A 183 2.90 -10.36 7.11
C ARG A 183 3.09 -11.56 6.19
N VAL A 184 3.71 -12.61 6.70
CA VAL A 184 3.76 -13.92 6.03
C VAL A 184 3.33 -14.99 7.04
N PRO A 185 2.28 -15.77 6.76
CA PRO A 185 1.93 -16.89 7.61
C PRO A 185 2.94 -18.02 7.43
N THR A 186 3.38 -18.63 8.53
CA THR A 186 4.26 -19.82 8.53
C THR A 186 3.64 -20.94 9.38
N THR A 187 4.27 -22.12 9.36
CA THR A 187 3.88 -23.26 10.21
C THR A 187 4.00 -22.97 11.72
N GLU A 188 4.78 -21.97 12.11
CA GLU A 188 5.08 -21.62 13.50
C GLU A 188 4.47 -20.26 13.91
N GLY A 189 3.50 -19.79 13.14
CA GLY A 189 2.85 -18.49 13.33
C GLY A 189 3.25 -17.47 12.28
N ALA A 190 2.71 -16.26 12.38
CA ALA A 190 2.97 -15.21 11.41
C ALA A 190 4.28 -14.47 11.72
N ILE A 191 5.08 -14.24 10.68
CA ILE A 191 6.26 -13.38 10.71
C ILE A 191 5.92 -12.04 10.07
N TYR A 192 6.48 -10.98 10.62
CA TYR A 192 6.20 -9.61 10.20
C TYR A 192 7.47 -8.91 9.76
N LEU A 193 7.39 -8.26 8.60
CA LEU A 193 8.35 -7.26 8.20
C LEU A 193 7.85 -5.89 8.64
N LYS A 194 8.69 -5.13 9.33
CA LYS A 194 8.48 -3.70 9.52
C LYS A 194 9.55 -2.94 8.77
N ALA A 195 9.12 -2.05 7.87
CA ALA A 195 9.98 -1.06 7.23
C ALA A 195 9.64 0.34 7.77
N ALA A 196 10.68 1.14 7.96
CA ALA A 196 10.60 2.50 8.49
C ALA A 196 11.28 3.51 7.55
N PRO A 197 11.05 4.83 7.73
CA PRO A 197 11.70 5.85 6.91
C PRO A 197 13.23 5.75 7.01
N PRO A 198 13.99 6.16 5.97
CA PRO A 198 15.45 6.04 5.97
C PRO A 198 16.17 6.72 7.15
N MET A 199 15.54 7.71 7.79
CA MET A 199 16.08 8.35 9.02
C MET A 199 16.09 7.42 10.25
N TYR A 200 15.46 6.25 10.18
CA TYR A 200 15.37 5.24 11.24
C TYR A 200 16.22 3.99 10.96
N THR A 201 17.36 4.12 10.27
CA THR A 201 18.28 2.99 10.02
C THR A 201 18.81 2.30 11.29
N TYR A 202 18.75 2.99 12.44
CA TYR A 202 19.11 2.42 13.75
C TYR A 202 18.02 1.53 14.35
N GLU A 203 16.76 1.68 13.93
CA GLU A 203 15.62 0.95 14.53
C GLU A 203 15.77 -0.57 14.43
N PRO A 204 16.16 -1.18 13.29
CA PRO A 204 16.35 -2.62 13.19
C PRO A 204 17.36 -3.16 14.23
N VAL A 205 18.54 -2.55 14.30
CA VAL A 205 19.62 -3.01 15.20
C VAL A 205 19.25 -2.78 16.66
N LEU A 206 18.64 -1.62 16.98
CA LEU A 206 18.16 -1.36 18.33
C LEU A 206 17.10 -2.38 18.75
N THR A 207 16.16 -2.71 17.86
CA THR A 207 15.10 -3.69 18.13
C THR A 207 15.68 -5.08 18.37
N GLN A 208 16.66 -5.50 17.56
CA GLN A 208 17.37 -6.76 17.74
C GLN A 208 18.08 -6.82 19.10
N ASN A 209 18.87 -5.80 19.44
CA ASN A 209 19.58 -5.71 20.72
C ASN A 209 18.62 -5.77 21.92
N LEU A 210 17.46 -5.10 21.81
CA LEU A 210 16.43 -5.14 22.84
C LEU A 210 15.77 -6.52 22.94
N ALA A 211 15.47 -7.18 21.82
CA ALA A 211 14.91 -8.53 21.80
C ALA A 211 15.86 -9.56 22.42
N GLU A 212 17.16 -9.43 22.18
CA GLU A 212 18.19 -10.29 22.79
C GLU A 212 18.34 -10.03 24.29
N GLY A 213 18.34 -8.76 24.71
CA GLY A 213 18.47 -8.38 26.13
C GLY A 213 17.22 -8.59 26.98
N TYR A 214 16.04 -8.67 26.36
CA TYR A 214 14.74 -8.80 27.03
C TYR A 214 13.85 -9.84 26.35
N SER A 215 14.40 -11.02 26.07
CA SER A 215 13.72 -12.10 25.31
C SER A 215 12.41 -12.59 25.92
N GLU A 216 12.20 -12.41 27.23
CA GLU A 216 10.93 -12.73 27.90
C GLU A 216 9.82 -11.68 27.64
N ARG A 217 10.16 -10.51 27.10
CA ARG A 217 9.25 -9.36 26.94
C ARG A 217 9.06 -8.93 25.49
N LEU A 218 9.99 -9.30 24.62
CA LEU A 218 10.02 -8.87 23.24
C LEU A 218 10.07 -10.08 22.32
N PRO A 219 9.42 -9.99 21.15
CA PRO A 219 9.41 -11.09 20.20
C PRO A 219 10.80 -11.25 19.59
N PRO A 220 11.21 -12.48 19.24
CA PRO A 220 12.46 -12.69 18.54
C PRO A 220 12.50 -11.94 17.21
N VAL A 221 13.64 -11.28 16.95
CA VAL A 221 13.98 -10.69 15.65
C VAL A 221 14.75 -11.73 14.85
N LEU A 222 14.22 -12.10 13.70
CA LEU A 222 14.81 -13.13 12.82
C LEU A 222 15.93 -12.55 11.96
N ALA A 223 15.73 -11.33 11.46
CA ALA A 223 16.67 -10.67 10.57
C ALA A 223 16.54 -9.15 10.64
N VAL A 224 17.64 -8.45 10.37
CA VAL A 224 17.69 -6.99 10.25
C VAL A 224 18.37 -6.60 8.95
N GLU A 225 17.92 -5.52 8.32
CA GLU A 225 18.56 -4.90 7.16
C GLU A 225 18.63 -3.37 7.43
N PRO A 226 19.67 -2.91 8.15
CA PRO A 226 19.78 -1.52 8.62
C PRO A 226 19.80 -0.51 7.46
N GLN A 227 20.43 -0.86 6.35
CA GLN A 227 20.55 -0.02 5.15
C GLN A 227 19.18 0.26 4.51
N ARG A 228 18.20 -0.62 4.73
CA ARG A 228 16.81 -0.46 4.27
C ARG A 228 15.84 -0.07 5.40
N ALA A 229 16.36 0.18 6.60
CA ALA A 229 15.55 0.47 7.80
C ALA A 229 14.41 -0.53 8.00
N CYS A 230 14.69 -1.83 7.81
CA CYS A 230 13.68 -2.88 8.03
C CYS A 230 14.20 -4.07 8.84
N PHE A 231 13.28 -4.81 9.44
CA PHE A 231 13.57 -6.03 10.19
C PHE A 231 12.41 -7.03 10.10
N LEU A 232 12.69 -8.30 10.36
CA LEU A 232 11.73 -9.39 10.50
C LEU A 232 11.63 -9.83 11.96
N ALA A 233 10.41 -9.98 12.45
CA ALA A 233 10.17 -10.47 13.80
C ALA A 233 8.89 -11.29 13.88
N HIS A 234 8.78 -12.10 14.93
CA HIS A 234 7.50 -12.68 15.33
C HIS A 234 6.55 -11.58 15.84
N TRP A 235 5.25 -11.87 15.83
CA TRP A 235 4.26 -10.99 16.46
C TRP A 235 4.37 -11.01 17.99
N VAL A 236 4.07 -9.87 18.62
CA VAL A 236 3.82 -9.83 20.06
C VAL A 236 2.38 -10.24 20.32
N THR A 237 2.14 -11.47 20.78
CA THR A 237 0.89 -11.72 21.48
C THR A 237 0.89 -10.84 22.73
N ASN A 238 -0.06 -9.91 22.84
CA ASN A 238 -0.31 -9.27 24.13
C ASN A 238 -0.74 -10.38 25.08
N SER A 239 0.22 -10.88 25.87
CA SER A 239 -0.05 -11.74 27.00
C SER A 239 -0.46 -10.82 28.13
N SER A 240 -1.77 -10.63 28.27
CA SER A 240 -2.42 -10.03 29.45
C SER A 240 -3.80 -10.65 29.59
#